data_AF-A0A842NAS4-F1
#
_entry.id   AF-A0A842NAS4-F1
#
_cell.length_a   1.000
_cell.length_b   1.000
_cell.length_c   1.000
_cell.angle_alpha   90.00
_cell.angle_beta   90.00
_cell.angle_gamma   90.00
#
_symmetry.space_group_name_H-M   'P 1'
#
loop_
_entity.id
_entity.type
_entity.pdbx_description
1 polymer ?
#
loop_
_entity_poly.entity_id
_entity_poly.type
_entity_poly.pdbx_seq_one_letter_code
_entity_poly.pdbx_strand_id
1 'polypeptide(L)' 'KAGRIKSVNFPVKFSETPVGEMRPAPLFGEHNKEVVVDLLGYSEERFRELERAGVILGE' A
#
# COMPACT_ATOMS: atom_id res chain seq x y z
N LYS A 1 4.51 -9.44 -7.12
CA LYS A 1 5.84 -9.45 -6.44
C LYS A 1 6.87 -8.80 -7.36
N ALA A 2 7.65 -7.82 -6.87
CA ALA A 2 8.56 -7.02 -7.68
C ALA A 2 9.87 -7.71 -8.15
N GLY A 3 10.16 -8.93 -7.70
CA GLY A 3 11.41 -9.64 -8.05
C GLY A 3 12.65 -9.01 -7.39
N ARG A 4 13.85 -9.32 -7.91
CA ARG A 4 15.11 -8.75 -7.42
C ARG A 4 15.43 -7.45 -8.16
N ILE A 5 15.51 -6.35 -7.43
CA ILE A 5 15.84 -5.02 -7.96
C ILE A 5 17.01 -4.40 -7.17
N LYS A 6 17.81 -3.56 -7.83
CA LYS A 6 18.83 -2.73 -7.16
C LYS A 6 18.24 -1.34 -6.91
N SER A 7 18.26 -0.89 -5.66
CA SER A 7 17.84 0.45 -5.26
C SER A 7 18.94 1.12 -4.43
N VAL A 8 18.96 2.45 -4.44
CA VAL A 8 19.86 3.23 -3.58
C VAL A 8 19.39 3.10 -2.13
N ASN A 9 20.34 2.97 -1.20
CA ASN A 9 20.04 2.88 0.22
C ASN A 9 19.70 4.26 0.81
N PHE A 10 19.06 4.29 1.97
CA PHE A 10 18.80 5.52 2.69
C PHE A 10 20.13 6.22 3.09
N PRO A 11 20.26 7.53 2.81
CA PRO A 11 21.55 8.23 2.81
C PRO A 11 22.15 8.48 4.20
N VAL A 12 21.34 8.45 5.26
CA VAL A 12 21.78 8.71 6.64
C VAL A 12 21.65 7.44 7.49
N LYS A 13 22.53 7.25 8.47
CA LYS A 13 22.45 6.12 9.42
C LYS A 13 22.08 6.64 10.79
N PHE A 14 20.97 6.13 11.32
CA PHE A 14 20.53 6.40 12.69
C PHE A 14 21.00 5.28 13.61
N SER A 15 21.56 5.63 14.76
CA SER A 15 22.08 4.67 15.74
C SER A 15 20.97 4.00 16.55
N GLU A 16 19.94 4.75 16.92
CA GLU A 16 18.85 4.26 17.79
C GLU A 16 17.61 3.81 17.02
N THR A 17 17.34 4.44 15.88
CA THR A 17 16.20 4.13 15.00
C THR A 17 16.66 3.77 13.59
N PRO A 18 17.34 2.61 13.40
CA PRO A 18 17.75 2.15 12.08
C PRO A 18 16.57 2.16 11.10
N VAL A 19 16.85 2.52 9.85
CA VAL A 19 15.82 2.48 8.80
C VAL A 19 15.33 1.05 8.64
N GLY A 20 14.01 0.89 8.66
CA GLY A 20 13.35 -0.40 8.52
C GLY A 20 13.59 -1.08 7.17
N GLU A 21 13.01 -2.25 7.01
CA GLU A 21 13.13 -3.05 5.78
C GLU A 21 12.62 -2.28 4.56
N MET A 22 13.41 -2.27 3.48
CA MET A 22 12.96 -1.75 2.19
C MET A 22 11.98 -2.75 1.57
N ARG A 23 10.69 -2.38 1.59
CA ARG A 23 9.65 -3.06 0.84
C ARG A 23 9.61 -2.60 -0.62
N PRO A 24 9.12 -3.44 -1.55
CA PRO A 24 8.80 -3.01 -2.90
C PRO A 24 7.84 -1.83 -2.95
N ALA A 25 7.84 -1.12 -4.07
CA ALA A 25 6.78 -0.16 -4.35
C ALA A 25 5.42 -0.88 -4.45
N PRO A 26 4.34 -0.28 -3.92
CA PRO A 26 3.02 -0.86 -4.02
C PRO A 26 2.54 -0.89 -5.48
N LEU A 27 1.70 -1.88 -5.79
CA LEU A 27 0.92 -1.92 -7.02
C LEU A 27 -0.20 -0.88 -6.97
N PHE A 28 -0.75 -0.58 -8.15
CA PHE A 28 -1.87 0.33 -8.27
C PHE A 28 -3.09 -0.25 -7.55
N GLY A 29 -3.55 0.44 -6.50
CA GLY A 29 -4.69 0.02 -5.70
C GLY A 29 -4.42 -1.05 -4.62
N GLU A 30 -3.17 -1.49 -4.42
CA GLU A 30 -2.80 -2.59 -3.50
C GLU A 30 -3.36 -2.42 -2.08
N HIS A 31 -3.45 -1.18 -1.58
CA HIS A 31 -3.90 -0.89 -0.22
C HIS A 31 -5.28 -0.21 -0.17
N ASN A 32 -6.04 -0.19 -1.27
CA ASN A 32 -7.33 0.51 -1.29
C ASN A 32 -8.32 -0.08 -0.28
N LYS A 33 -8.38 -1.41 -0.16
CA LYS A 33 -9.27 -2.07 0.80
C LYS A 33 -8.90 -1.72 2.25
N GLU A 34 -7.62 -1.84 2.59
CA GLU A 34 -7.11 -1.48 3.93
C GLU A 34 -7.45 -0.04 4.29
N VAL A 35 -7.19 0.91 3.39
CA VAL A 35 -7.45 2.32 3.67
C VAL A 35 -8.94 2.61 3.76
N VAL A 36 -9.74 2.14 2.79
CA VAL A 36 -11.15 2.54 2.69
C VAL A 36 -12.02 1.81 3.72
N VAL A 37 -11.79 0.52 3.94
CA VAL A 37 -12.58 -0.29 4.88
C VAL A 37 -12.02 -0.16 6.29
N ASP A 38 -10.73 -0.45 6.49
CA ASP A 38 -10.18 -0.59 7.85
C ASP A 38 -9.86 0.76 8.49
N LEU A 39 -9.27 1.71 7.73
CA LEU A 39 -8.92 3.03 8.27
C LEU A 39 -10.07 4.03 8.21
N LEU A 40 -10.81 4.08 7.09
CA LEU A 40 -11.91 5.03 6.89
C LEU A 40 -13.27 4.49 7.35
N GLY A 41 -13.38 3.20 7.65
CA GLY A 41 -14.59 2.60 8.22
C GLY A 41 -15.74 2.41 7.24
N TYR A 42 -15.47 2.37 5.93
CA TYR A 42 -16.52 2.10 4.94
C TYR A 42 -16.91 0.62 5.01
N SER A 43 -18.18 0.32 4.77
CA SER A 43 -18.62 -1.08 4.70
C SER A 43 -18.04 -1.76 3.45
N GLU A 44 -17.89 -3.09 3.50
CA GLU A 44 -17.44 -3.85 2.34
C GLU A 44 -18.39 -3.72 1.14
N GLU A 45 -19.69 -3.58 1.39
CA GLU A 45 -20.71 -3.38 0.35
C GLU A 45 -20.44 -2.06 -0.37
N ARG A 46 -20.17 -0.99 0.38
CA ARG A 46 -19.87 0.32 -0.18
C ARG A 46 -18.56 0.30 -0.98
N PHE A 47 -17.54 -0.40 -0.49
CA PHE A 47 -16.29 -0.58 -1.24
C PHE A 47 -16.55 -1.28 -2.60
N ARG A 48 -17.31 -2.38 -2.60
CA ARG A 48 -17.68 -3.11 -3.82
C ARG A 48 -18.52 -2.28 -4.79
N GLU A 49 -19.36 -1.36 -4.30
CA GLU A 49 -20.08 -0.42 -5.18
C GLU A 49 -19.14 0.53 -5.91
N LEU A 50 -18.17 1.10 -5.19
CA LEU A 50 -17.17 2.01 -5.76
C LEU A 50 -16.26 1.30 -6.76
N GLU A 51 -15.93 0.04 -6.47
CA GLU A 51 -15.18 -0.83 -7.36
C GLU A 51 -15.95 -1.12 -8.66
N ARG A 52 -17.21 -1.56 -8.55
CA ARG A 52 -18.07 -1.79 -9.74
C ARG A 52 -18.30 -0.52 -10.57
N ALA A 53 -18.32 0.64 -9.92
CA ALA A 53 -18.43 1.93 -10.59
C ALA A 53 -17.11 2.40 -11.25
N GLY A 54 -16.00 1.67 -11.06
CA GLY A 54 -14.69 2.02 -11.61
C GLY A 54 -14.02 3.22 -10.92
N VAL A 55 -14.50 3.61 -9.74
CA VAL A 55 -13.95 4.75 -8.96
C VAL A 55 -12.69 4.32 -8.20
N ILE A 56 -12.67 3.08 -7.74
CA ILE A 56 -11.59 2.48 -6.95
C ILE A 56 -11.28 1.10 -7.56
N LEU A 57 -10.03 0.66 -7.48
CA LEU A 57 -9.67 -0.73 -7.76
C LEU A 57 -9.52 -1.50 -6.45
N GLY A 58 -10.16 -2.66 -6.35
CA GLY A 58 -9.87 -3.67 -5.34
C GLY A 58 -9.33 -4.93 -6.01
N GLU A 59 -8.43 -5.61 -5.31
CA GLU A 59 -8.15 -7.04 -5.47
C GLU A 59 -8.49 -7.74 -4.15
#